data_AF-A0A5S9WIH6-F1
#
_entry.id   AF-A0A5S9WIH6-F1
#
_cell.length_a   1.000
_cell.length_b   1.000
_cell.length_c   1.000
_cell.angle_alpha   90.00
_cell.angle_beta   90.00
_cell.angle_gamma   90.00
#
_symmetry.space_group_name_H-M   'P 1'
#
loop_
_entity.id
_entity.type
_entity.pdbx_description
1 polymer ?
#
loop_
_entity_poly.entity_id
_entity_poly.type
_entity_poly.pdbx_seq_one_letter_code
_entity_poly.pdbx_strand_id
1 'polypeptide(L)'
;MSNKQSSQLISLHKDGLYLLDLNETTSLKLNVPFTLPAQTEPVCILSCRGVICLTRKDNNELAIWKPTSTKFKRVPMIKRGQTQNLLGFGYDRVLDDYKIVTIIDKKTYIFTFKESSWRESKLIPSSDCFFKERTGTVVDNCMYWIANRFNKEKFILCFDFVNEEYSKLNVPMMLSGLEFNSWLDVSRGELCVINHYPSVDDNLCVCRREIRSGKKIARWDSDPWMNVAGNDDEPVDIRFVCIAKKDEVFVVVRCRSKEEEDNVFVYNKEQNEFIEVLFSSHLKVLGCMTKLM
;
A
#
# COMPACT_ATOMS: atom_id res chain seq x y z
N MET A 1 -9.99 7.44 29.24
CA MET A 1 -9.73 8.29 28.06
C MET A 1 -9.37 7.38 26.92
N SER A 2 -10.30 7.12 25.98
CA SER A 2 -9.92 6.35 24.79
C SER A 2 -8.97 7.20 23.99
N ASN A 3 -7.77 6.67 23.71
CA ASN A 3 -6.85 7.30 22.81
C ASN A 3 -7.57 7.31 21.45
N LYS A 4 -8.08 8.48 21.02
CA LYS A 4 -8.70 8.64 19.69
C LYS A 4 -7.58 8.39 18.68
N GLN A 5 -7.41 7.13 18.28
CA GLN A 5 -6.37 6.76 17.35
C GLN A 5 -6.89 7.13 15.97
N SER A 6 -6.47 8.29 15.46
CA SER A 6 -6.88 8.77 14.15
C SER A 6 -6.27 7.92 13.03
N SER A 7 -6.94 7.91 11.89
CA SER A 7 -6.47 7.27 10.67
C SER A 7 -5.59 8.26 9.93
N GLN A 8 -4.32 7.93 9.79
CA GLN A 8 -3.32 8.84 9.26
C GLN A 8 -2.70 8.28 7.98
N LEU A 9 -2.59 9.12 6.96
CA LEU A 9 -1.86 8.82 5.73
C LEU A 9 -0.61 9.66 5.64
N ILE A 10 0.39 9.13 4.96
CA ILE A 10 1.55 9.90 4.54
C ILE A 10 1.47 10.03 3.04
N SER A 11 1.60 11.26 2.54
CA SER A 11 1.60 11.56 1.12
C SER A 11 2.78 12.43 0.72
N LEU A 12 3.38 12.10 -0.42
CA LEU A 12 4.39 12.95 -1.04
C LEU A 12 3.74 13.98 -1.96
N HIS A 13 4.13 15.23 -1.78
CA HIS A 13 3.70 16.36 -2.61
C HIS A 13 4.91 17.07 -3.23
N LYS A 14 4.62 18.01 -4.13
CA LYS A 14 5.62 18.79 -4.89
C LYS A 14 6.66 19.47 -4.00
N ASP A 15 6.26 19.89 -2.80
CA ASP A 15 7.06 20.71 -1.90
C ASP A 15 7.44 20.00 -0.59
N GLY A 16 7.07 18.73 -0.41
CA GLY A 16 7.45 17.96 0.79
C GLY A 16 6.58 16.73 1.05
N LEU A 17 6.80 16.15 2.22
CA LEU A 17 6.05 15.01 2.73
C LEU A 17 5.01 15.51 3.73
N TYR A 18 3.77 15.01 3.66
CA TYR A 18 2.66 15.45 4.50
C TYR A 18 2.07 14.28 5.27
N LEU A 19 1.69 14.55 6.52
CA LEU A 19 0.84 13.69 7.33
C LEU A 19 -0.59 14.21 7.21
N LEU A 20 -1.49 13.37 6.71
CA LEU A 20 -2.90 13.68 6.53
C LEU A 20 -3.69 12.94 7.61
N ASP A 21 -4.41 13.68 8.45
CA ASP A 21 -5.34 13.09 9.41
C ASP A 21 -6.72 13.03 8.77
N LEU A 22 -7.16 11.81 8.44
CA LEU A 22 -8.41 11.60 7.72
C LEU A 22 -9.64 11.94 8.56
N ASN A 23 -9.53 11.83 9.89
CA ASN A 23 -10.66 12.03 10.78
C ASN A 23 -10.79 13.50 11.20
N GLU A 24 -9.68 14.20 11.37
CA GLU A 24 -9.67 15.63 11.70
C GLU A 24 -9.61 16.53 10.45
N THR A 25 -9.48 15.93 9.27
CA THR A 25 -9.28 16.61 7.97
C THR A 25 -8.15 17.64 8.01
N THR A 26 -7.14 17.36 8.83
CA THR A 26 -5.95 18.21 9.00
C THR A 26 -4.80 17.66 8.17
N SER A 27 -3.88 18.55 7.85
CA SER A 27 -2.67 18.24 7.09
C SER A 27 -1.48 18.91 7.76
N LEU A 28 -0.40 18.16 7.91
CA LEU A 28 0.83 18.63 8.54
C LEU A 28 2.02 18.33 7.64
N LYS A 29 2.71 19.37 7.19
CA LYS A 29 3.98 19.22 6.48
C LYS A 29 5.05 18.70 7.43
N LEU A 30 5.69 17.60 7.06
CA LEU A 30 6.72 16.95 7.85
C LEU A 30 8.10 17.53 7.56
N ASN A 31 8.84 17.82 8.63
CA ASN A 31 10.23 18.26 8.54
C ASN A 31 11.17 17.05 8.34
N VAL A 32 11.40 16.68 7.09
CA VAL A 32 12.26 15.54 6.75
C VAL A 32 13.75 15.88 6.92
N PRO A 33 14.56 15.06 7.62
CA PRO A 33 15.98 15.31 7.84
C PRO A 33 16.88 14.89 6.65
N PHE A 34 16.30 14.69 5.47
CA PHE A 34 16.98 14.23 4.27
C PHE A 34 16.33 14.80 3.00
N THR A 35 17.10 14.82 1.90
CA THR A 35 16.61 15.24 0.59
C THR A 35 15.68 14.18 -0.02
N LEU A 36 14.49 14.63 -0.41
CA LEU A 36 13.52 13.84 -1.17
C LEU A 36 13.95 13.74 -2.65
N PRO A 37 13.54 12.67 -3.37
CA PRO A 37 13.71 12.58 -4.82
C PRO A 37 13.05 13.73 -5.59
N ALA A 38 13.53 13.98 -6.81
CA ALA A 38 12.83 14.87 -7.74
C ALA A 38 11.44 14.29 -8.10
N GLN A 39 10.48 15.14 -8.51
CA GLN A 39 9.12 14.70 -8.86
C GLN A 39 9.07 13.73 -10.05
N THR A 40 10.09 13.75 -10.90
CA THR A 40 10.23 12.83 -12.05
C THR A 40 10.75 11.46 -11.65
N GLU A 41 11.26 11.31 -10.42
CA GLU A 41 11.80 10.06 -9.92
C GLU A 41 10.70 9.22 -9.25
N PRO A 42 10.66 7.91 -9.51
CA PRO A 42 9.64 7.06 -8.93
C PRO A 42 9.90 6.82 -7.44
N VAL A 43 9.04 7.37 -6.59
CA VAL A 43 9.14 7.23 -5.12
C VAL A 43 8.30 6.06 -4.62
N CYS A 44 8.83 5.36 -3.62
CA CYS A 44 8.09 4.40 -2.82
C CYS A 44 8.07 4.87 -1.37
N ILE A 45 6.91 4.80 -0.73
CA ILE A 45 6.72 5.12 0.69
C ILE A 45 6.02 3.94 1.33
N LEU A 46 6.61 3.40 2.38
CA LEU A 46 6.09 2.28 3.15
C LEU A 46 6.13 2.66 4.63
N SER A 47 5.18 2.16 5.40
CA SER A 47 5.14 2.35 6.85
C SER A 47 5.09 1.01 7.56
N CYS A 48 5.70 0.92 8.73
CA CYS A 48 5.57 -0.20 9.64
C CYS A 48 5.83 0.26 11.07
N ARG A 49 4.82 0.14 11.95
CA ARG A 49 4.92 0.45 13.39
C ARG A 49 5.49 1.87 13.65
N GLY A 50 4.92 2.87 12.99
CA GLY A 50 5.33 4.27 13.08
C GLY A 50 6.70 4.60 12.46
N VAL A 51 7.36 3.64 11.82
CA VAL A 51 8.60 3.85 11.07
C VAL A 51 8.27 3.92 9.59
N ILE A 52 8.86 4.87 8.88
CA ILE A 52 8.71 5.07 7.45
C ILE A 52 9.96 4.55 6.75
N CYS A 53 9.75 3.85 5.64
CA CYS A 53 10.77 3.50 4.66
C CYS A 53 10.44 4.26 3.37
N LEU A 54 11.35 5.11 2.92
CA LEU A 54 11.13 6.00 1.76
C LEU A 54 12.35 6.02 0.83
N THR A 55 12.13 6.01 -0.48
CA THR A 55 13.20 6.13 -1.47
C THR A 55 13.82 7.53 -1.44
N ARG A 56 15.15 7.62 -1.36
CA ARG A 56 15.90 8.90 -1.34
C ARG A 56 16.32 9.34 -2.74
N LYS A 57 16.80 10.60 -2.83
CA LYS A 57 17.35 11.21 -4.05
C LYS A 57 18.26 10.27 -4.84
N ASP A 58 18.15 10.32 -6.17
CA ASP A 58 18.88 9.51 -7.14
C ASP A 58 18.56 8.00 -7.01
N ASN A 59 17.59 7.65 -6.15
CA ASN A 59 17.09 6.31 -5.88
C ASN A 59 18.19 5.28 -5.56
N ASN A 60 19.28 5.73 -4.97
CA ASN A 60 20.42 4.88 -4.60
C ASN A 60 20.28 4.29 -3.20
N GLU A 61 19.42 4.87 -2.37
CA GLU A 61 19.27 4.52 -0.96
C GLU A 61 17.82 4.64 -0.51
N LEU A 62 17.46 3.91 0.54
CA LEU A 62 16.25 4.11 1.33
C LEU A 62 16.59 4.91 2.60
N ALA A 63 15.69 5.80 2.99
CA ALA A 63 15.66 6.44 4.29
C ALA A 63 14.71 5.66 5.19
N ILE A 64 15.21 5.22 6.34
CA ILE A 64 14.38 4.66 7.40
C ILE A 64 14.29 5.67 8.53
N TRP A 65 13.07 6.12 8.80
CA TRP A 65 12.86 7.34 9.57
C TRP A 65 11.57 7.28 10.38
N LYS A 66 11.62 7.79 11.62
CA LYS A 66 10.44 8.04 12.44
C LYS A 66 10.09 9.52 12.33
N PRO A 67 8.84 9.91 12.05
CA PRO A 67 8.44 11.32 11.93
C PRO A 67 8.85 12.24 13.08
N THR A 68 8.94 11.70 14.29
CA THR A 68 9.31 12.42 15.51
C THR A 68 10.83 12.54 15.71
N SER A 69 11.64 11.99 14.81
CA SER A 69 13.11 11.94 14.91
C SER A 69 13.76 12.89 13.92
N THR A 70 14.81 13.59 14.37
CA THR A 70 15.70 14.35 13.49
C THR A 70 16.78 13.48 12.84
N LYS A 71 16.90 12.22 13.25
CA LYS A 71 17.84 11.23 12.73
C LYS A 71 17.13 10.20 11.87
N PHE A 72 17.81 9.68 10.86
CA PHE A 72 17.34 8.61 9.99
C PHE A 72 18.48 7.63 9.69
N LYS A 73 18.14 6.38 9.35
CA LYS A 73 19.08 5.36 8.88
C LYS A 73 19.08 5.34 7.36
N ARG A 74 20.26 5.22 6.76
CA ARG A 74 20.44 5.00 5.32
C ARG A 74 20.58 3.51 5.04
N VAL A 75 19.90 3.03 4.02
CA VAL A 75 20.04 1.66 3.53
C VAL A 75 20.37 1.73 2.04
N PRO A 76 21.59 1.39 1.62
CA PRO A 76 21.94 1.40 0.20
C PRO A 76 21.14 0.35 -0.56
N MET A 77 20.79 0.64 -1.81
CA MET A 77 20.18 -0.35 -2.70
C MET A 77 21.24 -1.33 -3.23
N ILE A 78 20.81 -2.57 -3.48
CA ILE A 78 21.70 -3.65 -3.96
C ILE A 78 22.35 -3.28 -5.29
N LYS A 79 21.57 -2.66 -6.18
CA LYS A 79 22.04 -2.09 -7.45
C LYS A 79 21.62 -0.62 -7.49
N ARG A 80 22.53 0.27 -7.92
CA ARG A 80 22.24 1.69 -8.10
C ARG A 80 21.18 1.89 -9.18
N GLY A 81 20.32 2.90 -9.01
CA GLY A 81 19.25 3.19 -9.98
C GLY A 81 18.18 2.11 -10.11
N GLN A 82 18.09 1.16 -9.17
CA GLN A 82 16.98 0.20 -9.14
C GLN A 82 15.76 0.78 -8.44
N THR A 83 15.15 1.71 -9.16
CA THR A 83 14.12 2.61 -8.65
C THR A 83 12.72 2.10 -8.89
N GLN A 84 12.56 1.01 -9.64
CA GLN A 84 11.28 0.43 -10.07
C GLN A 84 10.96 -0.91 -9.42
N ASN A 85 11.89 -1.47 -8.65
CA ASN A 85 11.64 -2.76 -8.01
C ASN A 85 10.53 -2.67 -6.98
N LEU A 86 9.94 -3.83 -6.76
CA LEU A 86 9.02 -4.09 -5.67
C LEU A 86 9.76 -3.99 -4.34
N LEU A 87 9.14 -3.32 -3.38
CA LEU A 87 9.63 -3.09 -2.04
C LEU A 87 8.53 -3.44 -1.05
N GLY A 88 8.91 -4.14 -0.01
CA GLY A 88 8.07 -4.31 1.16
C GLY A 88 8.88 -4.01 2.42
N PHE A 89 8.23 -3.43 3.43
CA PHE A 89 8.85 -3.07 4.69
C PHE A 89 7.99 -3.58 5.84
N GLY A 90 8.60 -4.37 6.73
CA GLY A 90 7.88 -5.10 7.77
C GLY A 90 8.68 -5.30 9.03
N TYR A 91 8.02 -5.85 10.03
CA TYR A 91 8.62 -6.24 11.30
C TYR A 91 8.47 -7.74 11.50
N ASP A 92 9.59 -8.44 11.61
CA ASP A 92 9.61 -9.84 12.02
C ASP A 92 9.51 -9.90 13.55
N ARG A 93 8.35 -10.36 14.05
CA ARG A 93 8.12 -10.46 15.51
C ARG A 93 8.91 -11.58 16.17
N VAL A 94 9.32 -12.60 15.42
CA VAL A 94 10.06 -13.76 15.95
C VAL A 94 11.52 -13.37 16.16
N LEU A 95 12.13 -12.75 15.16
CA LEU A 95 13.52 -12.29 15.24
C LEU A 95 13.67 -10.90 15.84
N ASP A 96 12.57 -10.23 16.17
CA ASP A 96 12.54 -8.88 16.74
C ASP A 96 13.36 -7.89 15.90
N ASP A 97 13.10 -7.87 14.59
CA ASP A 97 13.88 -7.08 13.64
C ASP A 97 13.01 -6.48 12.54
N TYR A 98 13.37 -5.28 12.09
CA TYR A 98 12.81 -4.72 10.87
C TYR A 98 13.44 -5.40 9.67
N LYS A 99 12.62 -5.69 8.66
CA LYS A 99 13.07 -6.27 7.39
C LYS A 99 12.58 -5.44 6.22
N ILE A 100 13.43 -5.31 5.20
CA ILE A 100 13.05 -4.81 3.88
C ILE A 100 13.21 -5.96 2.91
N VAL A 101 12.18 -6.22 2.11
CA VAL A 101 12.20 -7.26 1.09
C VAL A 101 12.07 -6.63 -0.29
N THR A 102 12.90 -7.06 -1.22
CA THR A 102 12.81 -6.67 -2.62
C THR A 102 13.02 -7.88 -3.52
N ILE A 103 12.51 -7.81 -4.75
CA ILE A 103 12.68 -8.85 -5.76
C ILE A 103 13.41 -8.22 -6.94
N ILE A 104 14.56 -8.80 -7.30
CA ILE A 104 15.43 -8.34 -8.40
C ILE A 104 15.75 -9.55 -9.25
N ASP A 105 15.50 -9.47 -10.56
CA ASP A 105 15.82 -10.55 -11.50
C ASP A 105 15.28 -11.91 -11.01
N LYS A 106 14.05 -11.93 -10.46
CA LYS A 106 13.36 -13.09 -9.88
C LYS A 106 13.98 -13.68 -8.60
N LYS A 107 15.02 -13.04 -8.06
CA LYS A 107 15.64 -13.38 -6.77
C LYS A 107 15.12 -12.46 -5.68
N THR A 108 14.88 -13.04 -4.52
CA THR A 108 14.45 -12.30 -3.33
C THR A 108 15.67 -11.86 -2.56
N TYR A 109 15.66 -10.60 -2.13
CA TYR A 109 16.68 -10.06 -1.25
C TYR A 109 16.04 -9.48 -0.01
N ILE A 110 16.69 -9.71 1.12
CA ILE A 110 16.21 -9.29 2.43
C ILE A 110 17.31 -8.44 3.08
N PHE A 111 16.94 -7.25 3.51
CA PHE A 111 17.75 -6.43 4.41
C PHE A 111 17.25 -6.63 5.83
N THR A 112 18.15 -6.97 6.74
CA THR A 112 17.89 -7.07 8.17
C THR A 112 18.52 -5.86 8.88
N PHE A 113 17.84 -5.28 9.86
CA PHE A 113 18.38 -4.09 10.52
C PHE A 113 19.46 -4.44 11.53
N LYS A 114 19.38 -5.63 12.14
CA LYS A 114 20.41 -6.14 13.06
C LYS A 114 21.74 -6.35 12.37
N GLU A 115 21.75 -6.99 11.20
CA GLU A 115 23.00 -7.23 10.44
C GLU A 115 23.37 -6.04 9.55
N SER A 116 22.42 -5.13 9.29
CA SER A 116 22.61 -3.95 8.45
C SER A 116 23.17 -4.27 7.05
N SER A 117 22.78 -5.40 6.49
CA SER A 117 23.21 -5.85 5.18
C SER A 117 22.08 -6.52 4.40
N TRP A 118 22.23 -6.56 3.08
CA TRP A 118 21.37 -7.32 2.19
C TRP A 118 21.91 -8.74 2.06
N ARG A 119 21.01 -9.71 2.03
CA ARG A 119 21.33 -11.08 1.60
C ARG A 119 20.33 -11.58 0.59
N GLU A 120 20.80 -12.46 -0.28
CA GLU A 120 19.94 -13.23 -1.17
C GLU A 120 19.18 -14.29 -0.35
N SER A 121 17.92 -14.52 -0.71
CA SER A 121 17.05 -15.56 -0.14
C SER A 121 16.58 -16.49 -1.27
N LYS A 122 15.30 -16.84 -1.35
CA LYS A 122 14.76 -17.76 -2.36
C LYS A 122 14.47 -17.07 -3.71
N LEU A 123 14.41 -17.88 -4.76
CA LEU A 123 13.81 -17.48 -6.04
C LEU A 123 12.29 -17.40 -5.89
N ILE A 124 11.65 -16.49 -6.62
CA ILE A 124 10.19 -16.45 -6.69
C ILE A 124 9.67 -17.70 -7.41
N PRO A 125 8.52 -18.27 -6.99
CA PRO A 125 8.03 -19.54 -7.52
C PRO A 125 7.39 -19.43 -8.90
N SER A 126 7.21 -18.22 -9.45
CA SER A 126 6.57 -18.01 -10.75
C SER A 126 7.46 -17.12 -11.60
N SER A 127 8.09 -17.69 -12.62
CA SER A 127 8.98 -16.96 -13.51
C SER A 127 8.24 -16.08 -14.52
N ASP A 128 6.93 -16.26 -14.66
CA ASP A 128 6.03 -15.64 -15.63
C ASP A 128 5.14 -14.55 -15.01
N CYS A 129 5.30 -14.22 -13.73
CA CYS A 129 4.52 -13.17 -13.08
C CYS A 129 5.24 -11.82 -13.09
N PHE A 130 4.46 -10.75 -13.09
CA PHE A 130 4.90 -9.37 -12.94
C PHE A 130 4.03 -8.65 -11.91
N PHE A 131 4.51 -7.52 -11.40
CA PHE A 131 3.84 -6.73 -10.38
C PHE A 131 3.51 -5.36 -10.97
N LYS A 132 2.23 -4.98 -10.93
CA LYS A 132 1.83 -3.60 -11.24
C LYS A 132 2.21 -2.70 -10.07
N GLU A 133 1.82 -3.12 -8.86
CA GLU A 133 2.05 -2.33 -7.66
C GLU A 133 3.36 -2.71 -7.01
N ARG A 134 4.09 -1.68 -6.59
CA ARG A 134 5.47 -1.83 -6.11
C ARG A 134 5.55 -2.07 -4.61
N THR A 135 4.47 -1.82 -3.88
CA THR A 135 4.45 -1.81 -2.42
C THR A 135 3.91 -3.14 -1.88
N GLY A 136 4.62 -3.71 -0.92
CA GLY A 136 4.16 -4.87 -0.17
C GLY A 136 3.33 -4.50 1.05
N THR A 137 2.35 -5.32 1.35
CA THR A 137 1.52 -5.23 2.56
C THR A 137 1.97 -6.28 3.57
N VAL A 138 2.17 -5.89 4.84
CA VAL A 138 2.61 -6.81 5.89
C VAL A 138 1.46 -7.12 6.83
N VAL A 139 1.21 -8.42 7.02
CA VAL A 139 0.33 -8.91 8.08
C VAL A 139 1.08 -9.97 8.86
N ASP A 140 1.18 -9.76 10.17
CA ASP A 140 2.02 -10.56 11.07
C ASP A 140 3.45 -10.70 10.56
N ASN A 141 3.90 -11.92 10.24
CA ASN A 141 5.25 -12.20 9.75
C ASN A 141 5.29 -12.48 8.23
N CYS A 142 4.23 -12.10 7.51
CA CYS A 142 4.10 -12.36 6.09
C CYS A 142 3.97 -11.07 5.29
N MET A 143 4.70 -11.01 4.18
CA MET A 143 4.61 -9.95 3.18
C MET A 143 3.77 -10.40 2.00
N TYR A 144 2.85 -9.55 1.56
CA TYR A 144 1.90 -9.85 0.51
C TYR A 144 1.99 -8.84 -0.63
N TRP A 145 1.90 -9.34 -1.86
CA TRP A 145 1.82 -8.54 -3.08
C TRP A 145 0.78 -9.10 -4.05
N ILE A 146 0.17 -8.23 -4.85
CA ILE A 146 -0.64 -8.65 -6.00
C ILE A 146 0.30 -8.95 -7.18
N ALA A 147 0.38 -10.22 -7.56
CA ALA A 147 1.10 -10.66 -8.74
C ALA A 147 0.12 -10.89 -9.91
N ASN A 148 0.54 -10.52 -11.10
CA ASN A 148 -0.21 -10.65 -12.34
C ASN A 148 0.54 -11.60 -13.29
N ARG A 149 -0.19 -12.33 -14.13
CA ARG A 149 0.36 -13.12 -15.23
C ARG A 149 -0.08 -12.53 -16.57
N PHE A 150 0.63 -12.89 -17.63
CA PHE A 150 0.31 -12.45 -19.00
C PHE A 150 -1.05 -12.98 -19.51
N ASN A 151 -1.52 -14.11 -18.98
CA ASN A 151 -2.85 -14.66 -19.27
C ASN A 151 -3.99 -13.95 -18.50
N LYS A 152 -3.73 -12.77 -17.94
CA LYS A 152 -4.66 -11.97 -17.10
C LYS A 152 -5.04 -12.59 -15.74
N GLU A 153 -4.45 -13.71 -15.36
CA GLU A 153 -4.62 -14.27 -14.02
C GLU A 153 -3.93 -13.39 -12.97
N LYS A 154 -4.56 -13.25 -11.80
CA LYS A 154 -4.00 -12.59 -10.63
C LYS A 154 -3.98 -13.52 -9.43
N PHE A 155 -2.92 -13.41 -8.65
CA PHE A 155 -2.80 -14.11 -7.38
C PHE A 155 -2.09 -13.23 -6.36
N ILE A 156 -2.27 -13.53 -5.08
CA ILE A 156 -1.55 -12.88 -4.01
C ILE A 156 -0.30 -13.73 -3.75
N LEU A 157 0.87 -13.14 -3.92
CA LEU A 157 2.13 -13.75 -3.55
C LEU A 157 2.42 -13.41 -2.08
N CYS A 158 2.58 -14.45 -1.26
CA CYS A 158 2.91 -14.34 0.15
C CYS A 158 4.34 -14.82 0.38
N PHE A 159 5.15 -14.02 1.08
CA PHE A 159 6.49 -14.38 1.54
C PHE A 159 6.53 -14.36 3.06
N ASP A 160 6.80 -15.51 3.67
CA ASP A 160 6.96 -15.67 5.12
C ASP A 160 8.37 -15.26 5.54
N PHE A 161 8.51 -14.28 6.44
CA PHE A 161 9.83 -13.83 6.90
C PHE A 161 10.58 -14.84 7.77
N VAL A 162 9.86 -15.75 8.42
CA VAL A 162 10.41 -16.68 9.41
C VAL A 162 10.97 -17.89 8.70
N ASN A 163 10.17 -18.50 7.83
CA ASN A 163 10.57 -19.70 7.08
C ASN A 163 11.19 -19.36 5.72
N GLU A 164 11.11 -18.10 5.29
CA GLU A 164 11.57 -17.62 3.98
C GLU A 164 10.97 -18.43 2.83
N GLU A 165 9.67 -18.71 2.94
CA GLU A 165 8.95 -19.52 1.95
C GLU A 165 7.88 -18.71 1.25
N TYR A 166 7.66 -19.08 0.00
CA TYR A 166 6.58 -18.53 -0.80
C TYR A 166 5.34 -19.39 -0.74
N SER A 167 4.20 -18.73 -0.62
CA SER A 167 2.89 -19.34 -0.84
C SER A 167 2.07 -18.45 -1.78
N LYS A 168 1.08 -19.05 -2.44
CA LYS A 168 0.15 -18.34 -3.32
C LYS A 168 -1.24 -18.41 -2.71
N LEU A 169 -1.95 -17.30 -2.74
CA LEU A 169 -3.37 -17.23 -2.42
C LEU A 169 -4.12 -16.73 -3.66
N ASN A 170 -5.35 -17.21 -3.84
CA ASN A 170 -6.21 -16.68 -4.88
C ASN A 170 -6.67 -15.27 -4.49
N VAL A 171 -6.62 -14.34 -5.43
CA VAL A 171 -7.32 -13.06 -5.30
C VAL A 171 -8.81 -13.37 -5.31
N PRO A 172 -9.61 -12.84 -4.36
CA PRO A 172 -11.07 -12.99 -4.41
C PRO A 172 -11.59 -12.31 -5.68
N MET A 173 -12.13 -13.09 -6.59
CA MET A 173 -12.72 -12.63 -7.83
C MET A 173 -14.24 -12.79 -7.71
N MET A 174 -14.96 -11.66 -7.68
CA MET A 174 -16.42 -11.67 -7.54
C MET A 174 -17.13 -11.88 -8.88
N LEU A 175 -16.57 -11.35 -9.97
CA LEU A 175 -17.11 -11.50 -11.32
C LEU A 175 -16.03 -12.06 -12.26
N SER A 176 -16.25 -13.29 -12.73
CA SER A 176 -15.32 -14.00 -13.61
C SER A 176 -15.26 -13.37 -15.01
N GLY A 177 -14.06 -13.22 -15.54
CA GLY A 177 -13.84 -12.77 -16.93
C GLY A 177 -13.84 -11.26 -17.12
N LEU A 178 -14.16 -10.48 -16.08
CA LEU A 178 -14.04 -9.02 -16.11
C LEU A 178 -12.62 -8.59 -15.75
N GLU A 179 -12.18 -7.47 -16.33
CA GLU A 179 -10.97 -6.79 -15.87
C GLU A 179 -11.29 -5.99 -14.60
N PHE A 180 -10.39 -6.05 -13.64
CA PHE A 180 -10.50 -5.33 -12.37
C PHE A 180 -9.12 -4.86 -11.92
N ASN A 181 -9.07 -3.92 -10.98
CA ASN A 181 -7.86 -3.53 -10.25
C ASN A 181 -7.93 -4.12 -8.84
N SER A 182 -6.78 -4.35 -8.20
CA SER A 182 -6.73 -4.94 -6.86
C SER A 182 -5.63 -4.30 -6.03
N TRP A 183 -5.98 -3.91 -4.81
CA TRP A 183 -5.05 -3.44 -3.79
C TRP A 183 -5.12 -4.33 -2.56
N LEU A 184 -4.02 -4.33 -1.80
CA LEU A 184 -3.95 -5.00 -0.51
C LEU A 184 -3.93 -3.95 0.58
N ASP A 185 -4.60 -4.25 1.68
CA ASP A 185 -4.48 -3.47 2.90
C ASP A 185 -4.71 -4.38 4.12
N VAL A 186 -4.58 -3.81 5.31
CA VAL A 186 -4.79 -4.46 6.59
C VAL A 186 -5.91 -3.76 7.34
N SER A 187 -6.93 -4.51 7.73
CA SER A 187 -7.92 -4.06 8.72
C SER A 187 -8.03 -5.06 9.86
N ARG A 188 -8.13 -4.56 11.09
CA ARG A 188 -8.24 -5.37 12.32
C ARG A 188 -7.14 -6.45 12.48
N GLY A 189 -5.97 -6.22 11.89
CA GLY A 189 -4.86 -7.18 11.89
C GLY A 189 -4.98 -8.29 10.84
N GLU A 190 -5.98 -8.23 9.96
CA GLU A 190 -6.21 -9.22 8.91
C GLU A 190 -5.94 -8.64 7.53
N LEU A 191 -5.53 -9.50 6.59
CA LEU A 191 -5.32 -9.13 5.20
C LEU A 191 -6.67 -8.87 4.52
N CYS A 192 -6.78 -7.73 3.86
CA CYS A 192 -7.92 -7.36 3.02
C CYS A 192 -7.47 -7.20 1.57
N VAL A 193 -8.37 -7.51 0.65
CA VAL A 193 -8.21 -7.24 -0.78
C VAL A 193 -9.31 -6.28 -1.17
N ILE A 194 -8.93 -5.23 -1.90
CA ILE A 194 -9.85 -4.21 -2.37
C ILE A 194 -9.87 -4.31 -3.88
N ASN A 195 -11.01 -4.67 -4.47
CA ASN A 195 -11.14 -4.82 -5.92
C ASN A 195 -12.01 -3.70 -6.51
N HIS A 196 -11.56 -3.11 -7.60
CA HIS A 196 -12.32 -2.13 -8.38
C HIS A 196 -12.65 -2.70 -9.75
N TYR A 197 -13.92 -2.59 -10.15
CA TYR A 197 -14.45 -3.10 -11.41
C TYR A 197 -14.88 -1.91 -12.29
N PRO A 198 -13.98 -1.36 -13.14
CA PRO A 198 -14.32 -0.22 -13.98
C PRO A 198 -15.52 -0.47 -14.90
N SER A 199 -15.69 -1.70 -15.39
CA SER A 199 -16.79 -2.07 -16.29
C SER A 199 -18.12 -2.31 -15.59
N VAL A 200 -18.20 -2.09 -14.28
CA VAL A 200 -19.41 -2.31 -13.48
C VAL A 200 -19.63 -1.05 -12.65
N ASP A 201 -19.91 0.06 -13.33
CA ASP A 201 -20.20 1.37 -12.73
C ASP A 201 -19.13 1.81 -11.71
N ASP A 202 -17.86 1.55 -12.02
CA ASP A 202 -16.71 1.84 -11.15
C ASP A 202 -16.88 1.29 -9.71
N ASN A 203 -17.55 0.14 -9.55
CA ASN A 203 -17.81 -0.44 -8.24
C ASN A 203 -16.54 -0.96 -7.56
N LEU A 204 -16.44 -0.67 -6.28
CA LEU A 204 -15.42 -1.11 -5.35
C LEU A 204 -15.99 -2.18 -4.41
N CYS A 205 -15.24 -3.25 -4.15
CA CYS A 205 -15.57 -4.23 -3.12
C CYS A 205 -14.38 -4.53 -2.23
N VAL A 206 -14.63 -4.66 -0.92
CA VAL A 206 -13.63 -5.02 0.07
C VAL A 206 -13.86 -6.46 0.48
N CYS A 207 -12.86 -7.31 0.23
CA CYS A 207 -12.85 -8.71 0.62
C CYS A 207 -11.94 -8.90 1.84
N ARG A 208 -12.48 -9.43 2.93
CA ARG A 208 -11.72 -9.73 4.16
C ARG A 208 -11.41 -11.21 4.24
N ARG A 209 -10.18 -11.54 4.66
CA ARG A 209 -9.73 -12.92 4.80
C ARG A 209 -10.24 -13.51 6.12
N GLU A 210 -11.24 -14.38 6.08
CA GLU A 210 -11.70 -15.14 7.25
C GLU A 210 -10.70 -16.28 7.53
N ILE A 211 -10.12 -16.30 8.74
CA ILE A 211 -9.33 -17.43 9.23
C ILE A 211 -10.18 -18.19 10.26
N ARG A 212 -10.86 -19.27 9.84
CA ARG A 212 -11.59 -20.13 10.78
C ARG A 212 -10.61 -20.93 11.64
N SER A 213 -10.75 -20.83 12.95
CA SER A 213 -9.95 -21.59 13.91
C SER A 213 -10.08 -23.10 13.64
N GLY A 214 -8.95 -23.75 13.38
CA GLY A 214 -8.84 -25.22 13.40
C GLY A 214 -8.71 -25.95 12.07
N LYS A 215 -8.99 -25.36 10.90
CA LYS A 215 -8.68 -25.97 9.59
C LYS A 215 -8.34 -24.90 8.56
N LYS A 216 -7.21 -25.11 7.84
CA LYS A 216 -6.62 -24.27 6.77
C LYS A 216 -7.57 -23.97 5.60
N ILE A 217 -8.70 -23.30 5.85
CA ILE A 217 -9.60 -22.82 4.81
C ILE A 217 -9.72 -21.32 5.02
N ALA A 218 -8.98 -20.56 4.23
CA ALA A 218 -9.19 -19.13 4.09
C ALA A 218 -10.39 -18.93 3.15
N ARG A 219 -11.42 -18.22 3.60
CA ARG A 219 -12.49 -17.70 2.75
C ARG A 219 -12.39 -16.19 2.68
N TRP A 220 -12.97 -15.61 1.65
CA TRP A 220 -13.06 -14.17 1.48
C TRP A 220 -14.52 -13.77 1.63
N ASP A 221 -14.80 -12.90 2.59
CA ASP A 221 -16.12 -12.29 2.75
C ASP A 221 -16.09 -10.90 2.12
N SER A 222 -17.04 -10.63 1.22
CA SER A 222 -17.14 -9.34 0.54
C SER A 222 -18.12 -8.41 1.26
N ASP A 223 -17.70 -7.17 1.48
CA ASP A 223 -18.61 -6.07 1.82
C ASP A 223 -19.59 -5.77 0.67
N PRO A 224 -20.69 -5.03 0.94
CA PRO A 224 -21.50 -4.42 -0.10
C PRO A 224 -20.65 -3.63 -1.09
N TRP A 225 -21.12 -3.59 -2.34
CA TRP A 225 -20.44 -2.89 -3.43
C TRP A 225 -20.62 -1.39 -3.26
N MET A 226 -19.54 -0.64 -3.52
CA MET A 226 -19.49 0.80 -3.34
C MET A 226 -19.22 1.46 -4.70
N ASN A 227 -20.19 2.20 -5.24
CA ASN A 227 -20.00 2.92 -6.50
C ASN A 227 -19.13 4.17 -6.25
N VAL A 228 -17.98 4.25 -6.92
CA VAL A 228 -17.00 5.34 -6.75
C VAL A 228 -17.31 6.54 -7.63
N ALA A 229 -17.87 6.31 -8.82
CA ALA A 229 -18.26 7.37 -9.74
C ALA A 229 -19.50 8.15 -9.26
N GLY A 230 -20.28 7.56 -8.35
CA GLY A 230 -21.54 8.14 -7.88
C GLY A 230 -22.56 8.18 -9.02
N ASN A 231 -23.09 9.36 -9.31
CA ASN A 231 -24.03 9.60 -10.41
C ASN A 231 -23.36 10.14 -11.68
N ASP A 232 -22.04 10.34 -11.67
CA ASP A 232 -21.31 10.82 -12.84
C ASP A 232 -20.93 9.63 -13.74
N ASP A 233 -21.16 9.79 -15.04
CA ASP A 233 -20.81 8.78 -16.07
C ASP A 233 -19.31 8.84 -16.46
N GLU A 234 -18.51 9.70 -15.83
CA GLU A 234 -17.09 9.84 -16.16
C GLU A 234 -16.22 8.73 -15.54
N PRO A 235 -15.41 8.01 -16.33
CA PRO A 235 -14.54 6.97 -15.81
C PRO A 235 -13.55 7.50 -14.79
N VAL A 236 -13.46 6.81 -13.66
CA VAL A 236 -12.64 7.24 -12.52
C VAL A 236 -11.25 6.60 -12.53
N ASP A 237 -10.18 7.39 -12.31
CA ASP A 237 -8.84 6.83 -12.05
C ASP A 237 -8.55 6.76 -10.54
N ILE A 238 -8.67 5.56 -9.96
CA ILE A 238 -8.35 5.32 -8.54
C ILE A 238 -6.83 5.20 -8.38
N ARG A 239 -6.22 6.21 -7.75
CA ARG A 239 -4.77 6.31 -7.52
C ARG A 239 -4.33 5.56 -6.27
N PHE A 240 -5.19 5.52 -5.26
CA PHE A 240 -4.91 4.89 -3.97
C PHE A 240 -6.23 4.52 -3.29
N VAL A 241 -6.22 3.42 -2.53
CA VAL A 241 -7.34 3.02 -1.69
C VAL A 241 -6.81 2.40 -0.41
N CYS A 242 -7.48 2.67 0.71
CA CYS A 242 -7.14 2.06 1.99
C CYS A 242 -8.36 1.92 2.90
N ILE A 243 -8.22 1.04 3.88
CA ILE A 243 -9.15 0.85 4.99
C ILE A 243 -8.54 1.50 6.22
N ALA A 244 -9.18 2.55 6.71
CA ALA A 244 -8.81 3.26 7.91
C ALA A 244 -9.08 2.43 9.19
N LYS A 245 -8.58 2.90 10.34
CA LYS A 245 -8.64 2.17 11.62
C LYS A 245 -10.06 1.86 12.09
N LYS A 246 -11.06 2.59 11.61
CA LYS A 246 -12.49 2.42 11.94
C LYS A 246 -13.27 1.62 10.87
N ASP A 247 -12.59 0.90 9.98
CA ASP A 247 -13.20 0.25 8.79
C ASP A 247 -13.91 1.23 7.85
N GLU A 248 -13.44 2.48 7.82
CA GLU A 248 -13.81 3.48 6.83
C GLU A 248 -12.97 3.22 5.57
N VAL A 249 -13.60 3.21 4.40
CA VAL A 249 -12.89 3.03 3.12
C VAL A 249 -12.60 4.40 2.54
N PHE A 250 -11.33 4.67 2.28
CA PHE A 250 -10.87 5.90 1.65
C PHE A 250 -10.32 5.62 0.27
N VAL A 251 -10.70 6.44 -0.69
CA VAL A 251 -10.19 6.38 -2.06
C VAL A 251 -9.57 7.74 -2.42
N VAL A 252 -8.51 7.70 -3.21
CA VAL A 252 -7.96 8.87 -3.87
C VAL A 252 -8.21 8.70 -5.34
N VAL A 253 -8.95 9.65 -5.89
CA VAL A 253 -9.51 9.62 -7.22
C VAL A 253 -8.97 10.80 -8.01
N ARG A 254 -8.52 10.55 -9.23
CA ARG A 254 -8.27 11.58 -10.22
C ARG A 254 -9.38 11.57 -11.26
N CYS A 255 -10.04 12.70 -11.41
CA CYS A 255 -11.03 12.89 -12.47
C CYS A 255 -10.31 13.10 -13.81
N ARG A 256 -10.72 12.38 -14.86
CA ARG A 256 -10.05 12.46 -16.17
C ARG A 256 -10.30 13.79 -16.88
N SER A 257 -11.42 14.46 -16.64
CA SER A 257 -11.72 15.78 -17.23
C SER A 257 -11.01 16.93 -16.50
N LYS A 258 -10.60 16.73 -15.24
CA LYS A 258 -9.86 17.68 -14.42
C LYS A 258 -8.47 17.10 -14.09
N GLU A 259 -7.62 16.97 -15.10
CA GLU A 259 -6.33 16.25 -15.04
C GLU A 259 -5.33 16.77 -13.98
N GLU A 260 -5.61 17.88 -13.29
CA GLU A 260 -4.68 18.54 -12.38
C GLU A 260 -4.90 18.27 -10.88
N GLU A 261 -5.99 17.60 -10.46
CA GLU A 261 -6.32 17.47 -9.04
C GLU A 261 -6.72 16.04 -8.61
N ASP A 262 -6.12 15.56 -7.52
CA ASP A 262 -6.50 14.34 -6.80
C ASP A 262 -7.45 14.69 -5.66
N ASN A 263 -8.62 14.07 -5.66
CA ASN A 263 -9.62 14.25 -4.63
C ASN A 263 -9.63 13.02 -3.72
N VAL A 264 -9.74 13.25 -2.42
CA VAL A 264 -9.83 12.18 -1.43
C VAL A 264 -11.29 12.03 -1.04
N PHE A 265 -11.80 10.81 -1.07
CA PHE A 265 -13.16 10.51 -0.66
C PHE A 265 -13.18 9.45 0.43
N VAL A 266 -14.19 9.52 1.29
CA VAL A 266 -14.51 8.52 2.29
C VAL A 266 -15.89 7.95 2.01
N TYR A 267 -16.02 6.62 2.10
CA TYR A 267 -17.32 5.98 1.92
C TYR A 267 -18.21 6.17 3.15
N ASN A 268 -19.37 6.79 2.95
CA ASN A 268 -20.42 6.93 3.95
C ASN A 268 -21.42 5.77 3.82
N LYS A 269 -21.46 4.90 4.84
CA LYS A 269 -22.33 3.72 4.86
C LYS A 269 -23.82 4.05 5.02
N GLU A 270 -24.17 5.18 5.65
CA GLU A 270 -25.56 5.58 5.87
C GLU A 270 -26.20 6.11 4.59
N GLN A 271 -25.42 6.88 3.82
CA GLN A 271 -25.85 7.45 2.55
C GLN A 271 -25.55 6.56 1.35
N ASN A 272 -24.74 5.51 1.53
CA ASN A 272 -24.28 4.60 0.48
C ASN A 272 -23.56 5.34 -0.67
N GLU A 273 -22.74 6.33 -0.34
CA GLU A 273 -22.01 7.15 -1.32
C GLU A 273 -20.62 7.55 -0.80
N PHE A 274 -19.74 7.95 -1.71
CA PHE A 274 -18.45 8.54 -1.38
C PHE A 274 -18.59 10.05 -1.16
N ILE A 275 -18.08 10.54 -0.03
CA ILE A 275 -18.09 11.95 0.33
C ILE A 275 -16.67 12.51 0.25
N GLU A 276 -16.52 13.67 -0.37
CA GLU A 276 -15.24 14.34 -0.51
C GLU A 276 -14.68 14.79 0.85
N VAL A 277 -13.40 14.55 1.07
CA VAL A 277 -12.64 14.94 2.26
C VAL A 277 -11.74 16.12 1.91
N LEU A 278 -12.12 17.30 2.41
CA LEU A 278 -11.39 18.53 2.18
C LEU A 278 -10.39 18.76 3.31
N PHE A 279 -9.09 18.63 2.99
CA PHE A 279 -8.03 18.93 3.95
C PHE A 279 -7.82 20.44 4.10
N SER A 280 -7.35 20.85 5.29
CA SER A 280 -7.04 22.25 5.62
C SER A 280 -6.06 22.95 4.64
N SER A 281 -5.25 22.18 3.92
CA SER A 281 -4.41 22.68 2.83
C SER A 281 -4.92 22.17 1.49
N HIS A 282 -4.96 23.04 0.49
CA HIS A 282 -5.30 22.71 -0.90
C HIS A 282 -4.17 21.88 -1.57
N LEU A 283 -4.07 20.61 -1.18
CA LEU A 283 -3.12 19.65 -1.73
C LEU A 283 -3.68 19.08 -3.03
N LYS A 284 -3.25 19.67 -4.15
CA LYS A 284 -3.82 19.37 -5.48
C LYS A 284 -3.38 18.02 -6.05
N VAL A 285 -2.12 17.64 -5.92
CA VAL A 285 -1.60 16.39 -6.51
C VAL A 285 -0.95 15.56 -5.42
N LEU A 286 -1.54 14.40 -5.14
CA LEU A 286 -1.08 13.39 -4.22
C LEU A 286 -0.15 12.43 -4.99
N GLY A 287 1.12 12.37 -4.57
CA GLY A 287 2.09 11.43 -5.11
C GLY A 287 1.93 10.03 -4.54
N CYS A 288 3.06 9.37 -4.26
CA CYS A 288 3.03 8.09 -3.55
C CYS A 288 2.47 8.27 -2.13
N MET A 289 1.61 7.34 -1.70
CA MET A 289 0.92 7.37 -0.42
C MET A 289 1.08 6.06 0.34
N THR A 290 1.03 6.14 1.67
CA THR A 290 0.96 4.96 2.53
C THR A 290 0.16 5.26 3.80
N LYS A 291 -0.49 4.23 4.35
CA LYS A 291 -1.16 4.31 5.64
C LYS A 291 -0.14 4.23 6.77
N LEU A 292 -0.17 5.16 7.72
CA LEU A 292 0.70 5.13 8.89
C LEU A 292 0.19 4.08 9.89
N MET A 293 0.90 2.95 9.98
CA MET A 293 0.55 1.81 10.84
C MET A 293 1.11 1.93 12.25
#